data_AF-A0A2W1BE18-F1
#
_entry.id   AF-A0A2W1BE18-F1
#
_cell.length_a   1.000
_cell.length_b   1.000
_cell.length_c   1.000
_cell.angle_alpha   90.00
_cell.angle_beta   90.00
_cell.angle_gamma   90.00
#
_symmetry.space_group_name_H-M   'P 1'
#
loop_
_entity.id
_entity.type
_entity.pdbx_description
1 polymer ?
#
loop_
_entity_poly.entity_id
_entity_poly.type
_entity_poly.pdbx_seq_one_letter_code
_entity_poly.pdbx_strand_id
1 'polypeptide(L)'
;MGDNKSSKVNQNICGLDKKLVEDVAVDDGEALKNCPELKPVPKFETLTTATPSPAIKNNITNVLASYAFIMRYFNGDIQPVEAVICLLNICDNLDSNANYDDPAIALESVAQKCLQSELIQTDEASLTVMKKDTFLIIRGPSEENEKYYCQAALSHLHQILSQAKSQEKQSKSNQDSVKTDFSKKFPEHERENLPKLDISKVKKCMKKVEFYLSYIDSYNMDFE
;
A
#
# COMPACT_ATOMS: atom_id res chain seq x y z
N MET A 1 -43.39 13.22 -66.19
CA MET A 1 -42.35 14.06 -66.83
C MET A 1 -41.63 14.80 -65.71
N GLY A 2 -40.33 14.68 -65.47
CA GLY A 2 -39.28 13.98 -66.21
C GLY A 2 -38.05 13.83 -65.31
N ASP A 3 -37.21 12.88 -65.69
CA ASP A 3 -35.91 12.57 -65.11
C ASP A 3 -34.94 13.75 -65.15
N ASN A 4 -34.06 13.88 -64.15
CA ASN A 4 -32.63 14.02 -64.47
C ASN A 4 -31.70 13.53 -63.35
N LYS A 5 -30.60 12.95 -63.83
CA LYS A 5 -29.60 12.14 -63.13
C LYS A 5 -28.51 12.97 -62.44
N SER A 6 -27.82 12.25 -61.55
CA SER A 6 -26.38 12.32 -61.30
C SER A 6 -25.85 13.46 -60.43
N SER A 7 -25.39 13.10 -59.24
CA SER A 7 -23.96 13.25 -58.90
C SER A 7 -23.59 12.25 -57.79
N LYS A 8 -22.85 11.21 -58.19
CA LYS A 8 -22.10 10.35 -57.28
C LYS A 8 -20.88 11.14 -56.81
N VAL A 9 -20.74 11.34 -55.50
CA VAL A 9 -19.44 11.62 -54.89
C VAL A 9 -19.12 10.45 -53.98
N ASN A 10 -18.31 9.55 -54.52
CA ASN A 10 -17.51 8.60 -53.75
C ASN A 10 -16.41 9.40 -53.05
N GLN A 11 -16.39 9.42 -51.72
CA GLN A 11 -15.18 9.68 -50.97
C GLN A 11 -15.06 8.63 -49.87
N ASN A 12 -14.37 7.55 -50.25
CA ASN A 12 -13.74 6.59 -49.36
C ASN A 12 -12.37 7.17 -48.99
N ILE A 13 -12.18 7.71 -47.78
CA ILE A 13 -10.86 7.97 -47.17
C ILE A 13 -11.07 7.85 -45.64
N CYS A 14 -10.79 6.70 -45.05
CA CYS A 14 -9.52 6.33 -44.40
C CYS A 14 -9.44 6.80 -42.95
N GLY A 15 -9.57 5.85 -42.02
CA GLY A 15 -9.41 6.04 -40.59
C GLY A 15 -9.79 4.80 -39.78
N LEU A 16 -9.43 3.60 -40.25
CA LEU A 16 -9.36 2.45 -39.36
C LEU A 16 -8.09 2.66 -38.53
N ASP A 17 -8.24 3.26 -37.35
CA ASP A 17 -7.20 3.29 -36.32
C ASP A 17 -6.86 1.85 -35.94
N LYS A 18 -5.92 1.27 -36.68
CA LYS A 18 -5.24 0.04 -36.28
C LYS A 18 -4.42 0.41 -35.05
N LYS A 19 -4.83 -0.07 -33.88
CA LYS A 19 -3.98 -0.17 -32.69
C LYS A 19 -2.66 -0.82 -33.14
N LEU A 20 -1.60 -0.02 -33.26
CA LEU A 20 -0.26 -0.44 -33.71
C LEU A 20 0.58 -1.04 -32.58
N VAL A 21 0.03 -1.09 -31.37
CA VAL A 21 0.68 -1.62 -30.18
C VAL A 21 -0.23 -2.70 -29.63
N GLU A 22 0.24 -3.93 -29.72
CA GLU A 22 -0.28 -5.06 -28.96
C GLU A 22 0.26 -4.87 -27.53
N ASP A 23 -0.64 -4.81 -26.55
CA ASP A 23 -0.22 -4.85 -25.15
C ASP A 23 0.53 -6.18 -24.97
N VAL A 24 1.84 -6.10 -24.70
CA VAL A 24 2.64 -7.30 -24.41
C VAL A 24 1.95 -7.97 -23.25
N ALA A 25 1.40 -9.17 -23.48
CA ALA A 25 0.84 -9.98 -22.40
C ALA A 25 1.92 -10.07 -21.33
N VAL A 26 1.68 -9.43 -20.19
CA VAL A 26 2.61 -9.46 -19.08
C VAL A 26 2.73 -10.92 -18.70
N ASP A 27 3.94 -11.49 -18.76
CA ASP A 27 4.16 -12.82 -18.21
C ASP A 27 3.92 -12.71 -16.71
N ASP A 28 2.74 -13.13 -16.27
CA ASP A 28 2.36 -13.15 -14.86
C ASP A 28 3.43 -13.88 -14.03
N GLY A 29 4.10 -14.88 -14.61
CA GLY A 29 5.19 -15.60 -13.96
C GLY A 29 6.41 -14.74 -13.62
N GLU A 30 6.71 -13.70 -14.40
CA GLU A 30 7.83 -12.77 -14.13
C GLU A 30 7.41 -11.66 -13.17
N ALA A 31 6.20 -11.11 -13.33
CA ALA A 31 5.66 -10.08 -12.44
C ALA A 31 5.53 -10.56 -10.98
N LEU A 32 5.05 -11.80 -10.79
CA LEU A 32 4.92 -12.40 -9.46
C LEU A 32 6.27 -12.64 -8.78
N LYS A 33 7.34 -12.95 -9.53
CA LYS A 33 8.69 -13.13 -8.97
C LYS A 33 9.30 -11.84 -8.42
N ASN A 34 8.86 -10.69 -8.92
CA ASN A 34 9.32 -9.38 -8.47
C ASN A 34 8.54 -8.89 -7.24
N CYS A 35 7.48 -9.60 -6.83
CA CYS A 35 6.71 -9.25 -5.65
C CYS A 35 7.42 -9.68 -4.36
N PRO A 36 7.19 -8.96 -3.25
CA PRO A 36 7.65 -9.40 -1.94
C PRO A 36 7.14 -10.80 -1.57
N GLU A 37 7.96 -11.53 -0.80
CA GLU A 37 7.59 -12.86 -0.33
C GLU A 37 6.32 -12.84 0.52
N LEU A 38 5.43 -13.80 0.27
CA LEU A 38 4.19 -13.93 1.02
C LEU A 38 4.47 -14.43 2.44
N LYS A 39 3.87 -13.74 3.41
CA LYS A 39 3.89 -14.17 4.79
C LYS A 39 2.90 -15.33 4.97
N PRO A 40 3.34 -16.48 5.54
CA PRO A 40 2.42 -17.55 5.90
C PRO A 40 1.51 -17.11 7.05
N VAL A 41 0.22 -17.34 6.89
CA VAL A 41 -0.82 -17.01 7.86
C VAL A 41 -1.76 -18.19 8.09
N PRO A 42 -2.37 -18.30 9.29
CA PRO A 42 -3.37 -19.33 9.54
C PRO A 42 -4.64 -19.05 8.73
N LYS A 43 -5.49 -20.08 8.57
CA LYS A 43 -6.80 -19.91 7.93
C LYS A 43 -7.67 -18.97 8.75
N PHE A 44 -8.45 -18.12 8.08
CA PHE A 44 -9.28 -17.11 8.76
C PHE A 44 -10.23 -17.70 9.81
N GLU A 45 -10.86 -18.82 9.49
CA GLU A 45 -11.80 -19.53 10.38
C GLU A 45 -11.17 -19.99 11.71
N THR A 46 -9.84 -20.12 11.75
CA THR A 46 -9.12 -20.47 12.99
C THR A 46 -8.85 -19.26 13.89
N LEU A 47 -8.98 -18.05 13.34
CA LEU A 47 -8.78 -16.79 14.07
C LEU A 47 -10.07 -16.24 14.66
N THR A 48 -11.20 -16.48 13.98
CA THR A 48 -12.51 -16.02 14.43
C THR A 48 -13.62 -16.89 13.88
N THR A 49 -14.68 -17.05 14.66
CA THR A 49 -15.93 -17.70 14.24
C THR A 49 -16.98 -16.69 13.77
N ALA A 50 -16.71 -15.39 13.92
CA ALA A 50 -17.61 -14.34 13.48
C ALA A 50 -17.57 -14.17 11.96
N THR A 51 -18.74 -13.96 11.36
CA THR A 51 -18.84 -13.57 9.95
C THR A 51 -18.03 -12.28 9.73
N PRO A 52 -17.16 -12.23 8.71
CA PRO A 52 -16.39 -11.03 8.43
C PRO A 52 -17.29 -9.82 8.18
N SER A 53 -16.96 -8.68 8.80
CA SER A 53 -17.66 -7.42 8.52
C SER A 53 -17.37 -6.94 7.09
N PRO A 54 -18.35 -6.40 6.36
CA PRO A 54 -18.12 -5.73 5.06
C PRO A 54 -17.04 -4.64 5.13
N ALA A 55 -16.90 -3.97 6.28
CA ALA A 55 -15.91 -2.91 6.51
C ALA A 55 -14.45 -3.39 6.42
N ILE A 56 -14.18 -4.70 6.49
CA ILE A 56 -12.80 -5.24 6.45
C ILE A 56 -12.11 -4.86 5.13
N LYS A 57 -12.80 -4.91 3.98
CA LYS A 57 -12.22 -4.54 2.68
C LYS A 57 -11.82 -3.08 2.62
N ASN A 58 -12.66 -2.19 3.16
CA ASN A 58 -12.36 -0.76 3.23
C ASN A 58 -11.23 -0.46 4.21
N ASN A 59 -11.17 -1.19 5.33
CA ASN A 59 -10.06 -1.10 6.26
C ASN A 59 -8.73 -1.55 5.63
N ILE A 60 -8.74 -2.63 4.85
CA ILE A 60 -7.58 -3.07 4.08
C ILE A 60 -7.21 -2.00 3.06
N THR A 61 -8.18 -1.37 2.41
CA THR A 61 -7.96 -0.25 1.48
C THR A 61 -7.23 0.91 2.16
N ASN A 62 -7.65 1.31 3.36
CA ASN A 62 -6.93 2.32 4.16
C ASN A 62 -5.47 1.92 4.42
N VAL A 63 -5.22 0.67 4.79
CA VAL A 63 -3.86 0.16 5.05
C VAL A 63 -3.01 0.13 3.78
N LEU A 64 -3.56 -0.36 2.66
CA LEU A 64 -2.86 -0.41 1.37
C LEU A 64 -2.58 0.99 0.84
N ALA A 65 -3.49 1.94 1.03
CA ALA A 65 -3.28 3.34 0.67
C ALA A 65 -2.13 3.98 1.45
N SER A 66 -2.10 3.77 2.77
CA SER A 66 -0.98 4.24 3.59
C SER A 66 0.33 3.56 3.19
N TYR A 67 0.32 2.25 2.91
CA TYR A 67 1.50 1.53 2.44
C TYR A 67 2.01 2.08 1.10
N ALA A 68 1.12 2.25 0.11
CA ALA A 68 1.45 2.78 -1.21
C ALA A 68 2.06 4.18 -1.12
N PHE A 69 1.48 5.04 -0.27
CA PHE A 69 2.03 6.36 0.01
C PHE A 69 3.46 6.29 0.55
N ILE A 70 3.69 5.50 1.60
CA ILE A 70 5.00 5.39 2.26
C ILE A 70 6.05 4.83 1.30
N MET A 71 5.72 3.81 0.51
CA MET A 71 6.67 3.28 -0.48
C MET A 71 7.07 4.33 -1.50
N ARG A 72 6.17 5.22 -1.92
CA ARG A 72 6.51 6.32 -2.84
C ARG A 72 7.29 7.42 -2.18
N TYR A 73 6.86 7.82 -0.99
CA TYR A 73 7.47 8.92 -0.25
C TYR A 73 8.97 8.67 -0.05
N PHE A 74 9.33 7.42 0.23
CA PHE A 74 10.73 6.99 0.40
C PHE A 74 11.36 6.38 -0.87
N ASN A 75 10.69 6.43 -2.03
CA ASN A 75 11.15 5.80 -3.28
C ASN A 75 11.58 4.33 -3.13
N GLY A 76 10.90 3.59 -2.24
CA GLY A 76 11.20 2.19 -1.91
C GLY A 76 12.38 1.97 -0.96
N ASP A 77 13.21 2.98 -0.71
CA ASP A 77 14.36 2.89 0.21
C ASP A 77 13.98 3.41 1.60
N ILE A 78 13.46 2.50 2.42
CA ILE A 78 12.88 2.82 3.73
C ILE A 78 13.84 2.54 4.87
N GLN A 79 13.88 3.45 5.85
CA GLN A 79 14.33 3.14 7.20
C GLN A 79 13.14 2.60 8.00
N PRO A 80 13.13 1.32 8.44
CA PRO A 80 11.92 0.68 8.97
C PRO A 80 11.25 1.43 10.13
N VAL A 81 12.03 1.97 11.08
CA VAL A 81 11.47 2.72 12.22
C VAL A 81 10.79 4.00 11.77
N GLU A 82 11.43 4.80 10.92
CA GLU A 82 10.88 6.04 10.38
C GLU A 82 9.64 5.78 9.51
N ALA A 83 9.72 4.78 8.64
CA ALA A 83 8.61 4.38 7.78
C ALA A 83 7.37 3.98 8.59
N VAL A 84 7.54 3.22 9.69
CA VAL A 84 6.40 2.85 10.56
C VAL A 84 5.85 4.04 11.33
N ILE A 85 6.69 4.97 11.78
CA ILE A 85 6.23 6.20 12.41
C ILE A 85 5.36 7.02 11.45
N CYS A 86 5.84 7.25 10.23
CA CYS A 86 5.11 7.98 9.20
C CYS A 86 3.83 7.24 8.80
N LEU A 87 3.89 5.92 8.64
CA LEU A 87 2.73 5.07 8.34
C LEU A 87 1.64 5.21 9.40
N LEU A 88 1.99 5.09 10.69
CA LEU A 88 1.02 5.22 11.79
C LEU A 88 0.47 6.64 11.89
N ASN A 89 1.22 7.65 11.46
CA ASN A 89 0.70 9.02 11.42
C ASN A 89 -0.41 9.22 10.37
N ILE A 90 -0.44 8.41 9.31
CA ILE A 90 -1.43 8.54 8.22
C ILE A 90 -2.45 7.40 8.13
N CYS A 91 -2.21 6.30 8.82
CA CYS A 91 -3.04 5.10 8.78
C CYS A 91 -3.91 4.98 10.04
N ASP A 92 -5.05 5.67 10.06
CA ASP A 92 -5.96 5.62 11.22
C ASP A 92 -6.48 4.20 11.52
N ASN A 93 -6.58 3.32 10.51
CA ASN A 93 -6.95 1.94 10.79
C ASN A 93 -5.92 1.22 11.67
N LEU A 94 -4.63 1.42 11.42
CA LEU A 94 -3.58 0.80 12.23
C LEU A 94 -3.32 1.57 13.54
N ASP A 95 -3.41 2.90 13.51
CA ASP A 95 -3.04 3.73 14.65
C ASP A 95 -4.12 3.80 15.73
N SER A 96 -5.37 4.01 15.33
CA SER A 96 -6.50 4.30 16.21
C SER A 96 -7.66 3.29 16.08
N ASN A 97 -7.51 2.25 15.24
CA ASN A 97 -8.55 1.28 14.92
C ASN A 97 -9.81 1.89 14.29
N ALA A 98 -9.66 2.97 13.52
CA ALA A 98 -10.75 3.49 12.71
C ALA A 98 -11.28 2.41 11.76
N ASN A 99 -12.61 2.35 11.61
CA ASN A 99 -13.29 1.48 10.66
C ASN A 99 -13.92 2.32 9.56
N TYR A 100 -13.94 1.79 8.35
CA TYR A 100 -14.47 2.46 7.18
C TYR A 100 -15.57 1.63 6.53
N ASP A 101 -16.69 2.27 6.21
CA ASP A 101 -17.82 1.62 5.55
C ASP A 101 -17.83 1.87 4.03
N ASP A 102 -16.93 2.73 3.54
CA ASP A 102 -16.77 3.07 2.13
C ASP A 102 -15.28 3.14 1.73
N PRO A 103 -14.88 2.59 0.56
CA PRO A 103 -13.50 2.55 0.13
C PRO A 103 -12.96 3.94 -0.30
N ALA A 104 -13.79 4.82 -0.85
CA ALA A 104 -13.39 6.17 -1.21
C ALA A 104 -13.13 7.02 0.04
N ILE A 105 -13.95 6.87 1.09
CA ILE A 105 -13.69 7.49 2.40
C ILE A 105 -12.42 6.92 3.03
N ALA A 106 -12.18 5.62 2.92
CA ALA A 106 -10.97 4.98 3.43
C ALA A 106 -9.68 5.49 2.75
N LEU A 107 -9.74 5.80 1.44
CA LEU A 107 -8.67 6.43 0.68
C LEU A 107 -8.48 7.90 1.04
N GLU A 108 -9.59 8.64 1.11
CA GLU A 108 -9.58 10.08 1.38
C GLU A 108 -9.05 10.38 2.77
N SER A 109 -9.35 9.54 3.77
CA SER A 109 -8.83 9.73 5.11
C SER A 109 -7.29 9.67 5.15
N VAL A 110 -6.66 8.79 4.37
CA VAL A 110 -5.18 8.77 4.24
C VAL A 110 -4.69 10.05 3.59
N ALA A 111 -5.33 10.47 2.49
CA ALA A 111 -4.93 11.69 1.78
C ALA A 111 -5.00 12.93 2.69
N GLN A 112 -6.08 13.08 3.45
CA GLN A 112 -6.24 14.15 4.42
C GLN A 112 -5.19 14.09 5.53
N LYS A 113 -4.88 12.90 6.04
CA LYS A 113 -3.84 12.74 7.07
C LYS A 113 -2.45 13.08 6.55
N CYS A 114 -2.12 12.74 5.31
CA CYS A 114 -0.86 13.14 4.70
C CYS A 114 -0.73 14.68 4.62
N LEU A 115 -1.81 15.40 4.27
CA LEU A 115 -1.81 16.87 4.21
C LEU A 115 -1.73 17.54 5.59
N GLN A 116 -2.21 16.86 6.63
CA GLN A 116 -2.22 17.35 8.01
C GLN A 116 -0.96 16.93 8.80
N SER A 117 -0.14 16.04 8.24
CA SER A 117 1.03 15.50 8.90
C SER A 117 2.12 16.55 9.06
N GLU A 118 2.71 16.63 10.25
CA GLU A 118 3.94 17.40 10.48
C GLU A 118 5.20 16.62 10.08
N LEU A 119 5.07 15.30 9.83
CA LEU A 119 6.19 14.41 9.50
C LEU A 119 6.36 14.20 7.99
N ILE A 120 5.33 14.52 7.21
CA ILE A 120 5.25 14.23 5.78
C ILE A 120 5.00 15.54 5.03
N GLN A 121 5.80 15.78 3.99
CA GLN A 121 5.55 16.86 3.04
C GLN A 121 4.99 16.27 1.75
N THR A 122 3.80 16.69 1.33
CA THR A 122 3.18 16.14 0.12
C THR A 122 2.34 17.18 -0.61
N ASP A 123 1.90 16.81 -1.82
CA ASP A 123 1.03 17.62 -2.66
C ASP A 123 -0.12 16.78 -3.24
N GLU A 124 -1.10 17.44 -3.83
CA GLU A 124 -2.28 16.79 -4.40
C GLU A 124 -1.95 15.81 -5.54
N ALA A 125 -0.88 16.09 -6.30
CA ALA A 125 -0.41 15.20 -7.36
C ALA A 125 0.06 13.87 -6.79
N SER A 126 0.86 13.90 -5.73
CA SER A 126 1.35 12.70 -5.01
C SER A 126 0.19 11.89 -4.43
N LEU A 127 -0.83 12.56 -3.90
CA LEU A 127 -2.03 11.91 -3.36
C LEU A 127 -2.89 11.26 -4.45
N THR A 128 -3.00 11.91 -5.60
CA THR A 128 -3.70 11.33 -6.77
C THR A 128 -3.00 10.07 -7.25
N VAL A 129 -1.67 10.08 -7.31
CA VAL A 129 -0.86 8.92 -7.66
C VAL A 129 -1.08 7.81 -6.62
N MET A 130 -0.95 8.10 -5.32
CA MET A 130 -1.21 7.13 -4.25
C MET A 130 -2.55 6.40 -4.38
N LYS A 131 -3.63 7.13 -4.68
CA LYS A 131 -4.96 6.53 -4.90
C LYS A 131 -4.95 5.56 -6.08
N LYS A 132 -4.31 5.96 -7.19
CA LYS A 132 -4.14 5.10 -8.37
C LYS A 132 -3.35 3.84 -8.04
N ASP A 133 -2.28 3.93 -7.25
CA ASP A 133 -1.46 2.76 -6.95
C ASP A 133 -2.11 1.83 -5.97
N THR A 134 -2.90 2.37 -5.05
CA THR A 134 -3.74 1.55 -4.18
C THR A 134 -4.68 0.70 -5.03
N PHE A 135 -5.32 1.31 -6.03
CA PHE A 135 -6.14 0.57 -6.98
C PHE A 135 -5.33 -0.48 -7.77
N LEU A 136 -4.14 -0.15 -8.24
CA LEU A 136 -3.27 -1.09 -8.97
C LEU A 136 -2.77 -2.24 -8.09
N ILE A 137 -2.50 -2.02 -6.81
CA ILE A 137 -2.15 -3.07 -5.85
C ILE A 137 -3.36 -3.96 -5.59
N ILE A 138 -4.55 -3.36 -5.46
CA ILE A 138 -5.79 -4.09 -5.21
C ILE A 138 -6.11 -5.02 -6.37
N ARG A 139 -6.13 -4.49 -7.61
CA ARG A 139 -6.52 -5.23 -8.82
C ARG A 139 -5.39 -6.09 -9.39
N GLY A 140 -4.15 -5.67 -9.22
CA GLY A 140 -3.02 -6.24 -9.93
C GLY A 140 -3.09 -6.01 -11.45
N PRO A 141 -2.04 -6.38 -12.20
CA PRO A 141 -2.06 -6.44 -13.66
C PRO A 141 -2.88 -7.62 -14.23
N SER A 142 -3.28 -8.58 -13.39
CA SER A 142 -3.95 -9.82 -13.82
C SER A 142 -5.06 -10.19 -12.83
N GLU A 143 -6.28 -10.38 -13.36
CA GLU A 143 -7.47 -10.74 -12.58
C GLU A 143 -7.30 -12.11 -11.88
N GLU A 144 -6.55 -13.04 -12.48
CA GLU A 144 -6.30 -14.37 -11.92
C GLU A 144 -5.45 -14.31 -10.64
N ASN A 145 -4.64 -13.26 -10.50
CA ASN A 145 -3.67 -13.08 -9.43
C ASN A 145 -3.99 -11.87 -8.54
N GLU A 146 -5.20 -11.30 -8.63
CA GLU A 146 -5.62 -10.08 -7.91
C GLU A 146 -5.23 -10.13 -6.41
N LYS A 147 -5.63 -11.23 -5.73
CA LYS A 147 -5.33 -11.42 -4.31
C LYS A 147 -3.85 -11.46 -3.98
N TYR A 148 -3.01 -11.95 -4.91
CA TYR A 148 -1.59 -12.15 -4.67
C TYR A 148 -0.89 -10.81 -4.45
N TYR A 149 -1.22 -9.79 -5.25
CA TYR A 149 -0.62 -8.46 -5.14
C TYR A 149 -0.98 -7.78 -3.81
N CYS A 150 -2.24 -7.90 -3.37
CA CYS A 150 -2.66 -7.47 -2.04
C CYS A 150 -1.89 -8.19 -0.93
N GLN A 151 -1.79 -9.52 -1.03
CA GLN A 151 -1.08 -10.34 -0.05
C GLN A 151 0.41 -10.00 0.00
N ALA A 152 1.05 -9.76 -1.14
CA ALA A 152 2.46 -9.37 -1.22
C ALA A 152 2.71 -8.02 -0.56
N ALA A 153 1.88 -7.01 -0.85
CA ALA A 153 1.98 -5.69 -0.22
C ALA A 153 1.82 -5.76 1.32
N LEU A 154 0.81 -6.47 1.82
CA LEU A 154 0.60 -6.63 3.26
C LEU A 154 1.68 -7.49 3.92
N SER A 155 2.24 -8.48 3.21
CA SER A 155 3.36 -9.29 3.70
C SER A 155 4.62 -8.44 3.85
N HIS A 156 4.91 -7.59 2.87
CA HIS A 156 6.00 -6.62 2.97
C HIS A 156 5.78 -5.64 4.12
N LEU A 157 4.56 -5.09 4.26
CA LEU A 157 4.23 -4.23 5.40
C LEU A 157 4.47 -4.94 6.74
N HIS A 158 4.11 -6.22 6.86
CA HIS A 158 4.40 -7.00 8.06
C HIS A 158 5.89 -7.11 8.33
N GLN A 159 6.70 -7.36 7.30
CA GLN A 159 8.16 -7.39 7.39
C GLN A 159 8.72 -6.06 7.88
N ILE A 160 8.25 -4.93 7.35
CA ILE A 160 8.66 -3.58 7.76
C ILE A 160 8.35 -3.37 9.26
N LEU A 161 7.14 -3.70 9.71
CA LEU A 161 6.74 -3.63 11.11
C LEU A 161 7.64 -4.50 12.01
N SER A 162 7.99 -5.71 11.54
CA SER A 162 8.88 -6.64 12.26
C SER A 162 10.30 -6.10 12.38
N GLN A 163 10.84 -5.54 11.30
CA GLN A 163 12.16 -4.92 11.26
C GLN A 163 12.22 -3.69 12.19
N ALA A 164 11.24 -2.78 12.09
CA ALA A 164 11.13 -1.59 12.94
C ALA A 164 11.10 -1.96 14.43
N LYS A 165 10.29 -2.95 14.79
CA LYS A 165 10.23 -3.48 16.17
C LYS A 165 11.57 -4.05 16.64
N SER A 166 12.31 -4.70 15.76
CA SER A 166 13.60 -5.32 16.10
C SER A 166 14.68 -4.28 16.28
N GLN A 167 14.77 -3.32 15.37
CA GLN A 167 15.66 -2.15 15.45
C GLN A 167 15.39 -1.31 16.71
N GLU A 168 14.13 -1.06 17.05
CA GLU A 168 13.74 -0.26 18.22
C GLU A 168 14.01 -0.97 19.57
N LYS A 169 14.18 -2.29 19.56
CA LYS A 169 14.66 -3.03 20.74
C LYS A 169 16.17 -2.96 20.88
N GLN A 170 16.90 -3.08 19.76
CA GLN A 170 18.36 -3.07 19.74
C GLN A 170 18.93 -1.68 20.06
N SER A 171 18.26 -0.61 19.62
CA SER A 171 18.64 0.76 19.98
C SER A 171 18.64 1.00 21.49
N LYS A 172 17.74 0.34 22.23
CA LYS A 172 17.69 0.43 23.71
C LYS A 172 18.82 -0.34 24.40
N SER A 173 19.34 -1.41 23.79
CA SER A 173 20.45 -2.19 24.37
C SER A 173 21.82 -1.62 24.02
N ASN A 174 21.96 -0.88 22.92
CA ASN A 174 23.24 -0.36 22.45
C ASN A 174 23.63 1.01 23.03
N GLN A 175 22.76 1.66 23.82
CA GLN A 175 23.11 2.90 24.52
C GLN A 175 24.27 2.72 25.53
N ASP A 176 24.59 1.49 25.91
CA ASP A 176 25.70 1.15 26.80
C ASP A 176 27.03 0.83 26.07
N SER A 177 27.07 0.94 24.74
CA SER A 177 28.31 0.70 23.97
C SER A 177 29.25 1.93 23.99
N VAL A 178 30.56 1.64 24.05
CA VAL A 178 31.63 2.63 24.25
C VAL A 178 31.62 3.69 23.15
N LYS A 179 31.18 4.92 23.48
CA LYS A 179 31.24 6.07 22.57
C LYS A 179 32.69 6.32 22.14
N THR A 180 32.96 6.22 20.85
CA THR A 180 34.25 6.61 20.27
C THR A 180 34.41 8.13 20.34
N ASP A 181 35.64 8.63 20.26
CA ASP A 181 35.85 10.10 20.26
C ASP A 181 35.22 10.79 19.06
N PHE A 182 34.98 10.05 17.96
CA PHE A 182 34.21 10.54 16.82
C PHE A 182 32.73 10.70 17.17
N SER A 183 32.07 9.69 17.73
CA SER A 183 30.64 9.75 18.08
C SER A 183 30.34 10.71 19.25
N LYS A 184 31.35 11.08 20.05
CA LYS A 184 31.24 12.17 21.04
C LYS A 184 31.27 13.56 20.39
N LYS A 185 32.04 13.73 19.32
CA LYS A 185 32.19 14.99 18.58
C LYS A 185 31.09 15.19 17.54
N PHE A 186 30.54 14.10 17.02
CA PHE A 186 29.43 14.06 16.07
C PHE A 186 28.36 13.10 16.63
N PRO A 187 27.49 13.59 17.53
CA PRO A 187 26.36 12.78 17.99
C PRO A 187 25.49 12.45 16.78
N GLU A 188 25.14 11.16 16.62
CA GLU A 188 24.14 10.75 15.64
C GLU A 188 22.78 11.26 16.10
N HIS A 189 22.34 12.39 15.52
CA HIS A 189 21.04 13.01 15.77
C HIS A 189 19.93 12.40 14.90
N GLU A 190 20.05 11.12 14.50
CA GLU A 190 19.23 10.54 13.43
C GLU A 190 17.72 10.56 13.72
N ARG A 191 17.30 10.68 14.99
CA ARG A 191 15.88 10.56 15.38
C ARG A 191 15.39 11.58 16.40
N GLU A 192 16.14 12.64 16.69
CA GLU A 192 15.73 13.62 17.72
C GLU A 192 14.42 14.35 17.36
N ASN A 193 14.10 14.41 16.07
CA ASN A 193 12.89 15.07 15.55
C ASN A 193 11.71 14.11 15.31
N LEU A 194 11.88 12.80 15.54
CA LEU A 194 10.81 11.83 15.33
C LEU A 194 10.23 11.34 16.68
N PRO A 195 8.91 11.12 16.76
CA PRO A 195 8.31 10.56 17.97
C PRO A 195 8.82 9.14 18.21
N LYS A 196 8.93 8.76 19.49
CA LYS A 196 9.35 7.41 19.86
C LYS A 196 8.33 6.37 19.40
N LEU A 197 8.82 5.30 18.80
CA LEU A 197 7.97 4.21 18.33
C LEU A 197 7.45 3.34 19.49
N ASP A 198 6.13 3.24 19.64
CA ASP A 198 5.50 2.33 20.60
C ASP A 198 5.51 0.88 20.09
N ILE A 199 6.45 0.09 20.61
CA ILE A 199 6.61 -1.33 20.29
C ILE A 199 5.33 -2.14 20.58
N SER A 200 4.54 -1.77 21.60
CA SER A 200 3.30 -2.47 21.93
C SER A 200 2.24 -2.24 20.86
N LYS A 201 2.11 -1.00 20.38
CA LYS A 201 1.26 -0.66 19.23
C LYS A 201 1.72 -1.41 17.97
N VAL A 202 3.01 -1.40 17.65
CA VAL A 202 3.55 -2.12 16.48
C VAL A 202 3.18 -3.61 16.51
N LYS A 203 3.29 -4.28 17.67
CA LYS A 203 2.86 -5.69 17.80
C LYS A 203 1.38 -5.88 17.48
N LYS A 204 0.51 -4.96 17.91
CA LYS A 204 -0.93 -5.02 17.59
C LYS A 204 -1.17 -4.82 16.10
N CYS A 205 -0.49 -3.87 15.47
CA CYS A 205 -0.55 -3.65 14.02
C CYS A 205 -0.11 -4.89 13.25
N MET A 206 0.99 -5.55 13.65
CA MET A 206 1.43 -6.82 13.04
C MET A 206 0.33 -7.90 13.09
N LYS A 207 -0.37 -8.03 14.23
CA LYS A 207 -1.49 -8.99 14.37
C LYS A 207 -2.69 -8.60 13.52
N LYS A 208 -2.96 -7.31 13.37
CA LYS A 208 -4.02 -6.80 12.50
C LYS A 208 -3.73 -7.07 11.02
N VAL A 209 -2.48 -6.87 10.59
CA VAL A 209 -2.03 -7.22 9.23
C VAL A 209 -2.09 -8.74 8.99
N GLU A 210 -1.69 -9.57 9.96
CA GLU A 210 -1.86 -11.04 9.88
C GLU A 210 -3.34 -11.44 9.73
N PHE A 211 -4.24 -10.78 10.45
CA PHE A 211 -5.68 -10.99 10.32
C PHE A 211 -6.19 -10.62 8.93
N TYR A 212 -5.75 -9.49 8.35
CA TYR A 212 -6.10 -9.09 7.00
C TYR A 212 -5.55 -10.02 5.92
N LEU A 213 -4.30 -10.48 6.06
CA LEU A 213 -3.74 -11.50 5.18
C LEU A 213 -4.58 -12.79 5.20
N SER A 214 -5.01 -13.22 6.38
CA SER A 214 -5.86 -14.41 6.54
C SER A 214 -7.24 -14.19 5.91
N TYR A 215 -7.80 -12.99 6.02
CA TYR A 215 -9.07 -12.62 5.41
C TYR A 215 -9.00 -12.70 3.88
N ILE A 216 -8.00 -12.06 3.28
CA ILE A 216 -7.82 -12.04 1.82
C ILE A 216 -7.64 -13.45 1.26
N ASP A 217 -6.88 -14.29 1.96
CA ASP A 217 -6.68 -15.69 1.57
C ASP A 217 -7.99 -16.48 1.47
N SER A 218 -8.96 -16.16 2.35
CA SER A 218 -10.24 -16.88 2.45
C SER A 218 -11.39 -16.25 1.65
N TYR A 219 -11.41 -14.92 1.48
CA TYR A 219 -12.59 -14.18 0.98
C TYR A 219 -12.30 -13.25 -0.21
N ASN A 220 -11.04 -13.10 -0.64
CA ASN A 220 -10.61 -12.15 -1.67
C ASN A 220 -10.94 -10.67 -1.37
N MET A 221 -10.53 -9.76 -2.26
CA MET A 221 -10.76 -8.31 -2.19
C MET A 221 -11.82 -7.83 -3.21
N ASP A 222 -12.83 -8.64 -3.51
CA ASP A 222 -13.83 -8.28 -4.53
C ASP A 222 -14.63 -7.02 -4.09
N PHE A 223 -14.46 -5.91 -4.80
CA PHE A 223 -15.33 -4.74 -4.67
C PHE A 223 -16.44 -4.85 -5.72
N GLU A 224 -17.70 -4.86 -5.26
CA GLU A 224 -18.91 -4.82 -6.10
C GLU A 224 -18.99 -3.53 -6.93
#